data_AF-A0A1V8T1C3-F1
#
_entry.id   AF-A0A1V8T1C3-F1
#
_cell.length_a   1.000
_cell.length_b   1.000
_cell.length_c   1.000
_cell.angle_alpha   90.00
_cell.angle_beta   90.00
_cell.angle_gamma   90.00
#
_symmetry.space_group_name_H-M   'P 1'
#
loop_
_entity.id
_entity.type
_entity.pdbx_description
1 polymer ?
#
loop_
_entity_poly.entity_id
_entity_poly.type
_entity_poly.pdbx_seq_one_letter_code
_entity_poly.pdbx_strand_id
1 'polypeptide(L)'
;MKITNFIAATGQKAMQEHEYVNQWHDLDHQLRHWHDGLPDSFRPTVVQSARSDGLEEHWYARSMCASAMQHYHLVCITLLNCAARETLPSTTRSRNGTMDLDTVVSGSRSSAEMPLNSIAAEREQAAVKHAKQIVFIDLARADEAARIHAVQPLWAAGMILGSPDVGGEVSIEAQMWRELIVRQLRGIERDMGWASEYRVKELLSAWGVREGSETKESIRS
;
A
#
# COMPACT_ATOMS: atom_id res chain seq x y z
N MET A 1 7.09 7.89 -13.53
CA MET A 1 6.31 8.72 -14.49
C MET A 1 5.32 7.93 -15.34
N LYS A 2 5.65 6.76 -15.92
CA LYS A 2 4.67 6.04 -16.77
C LYS A 2 3.40 5.59 -16.03
N ILE A 3 3.54 5.02 -14.83
CA ILE A 3 2.41 4.56 -13.99
C ILE A 3 1.55 5.73 -13.48
N THR A 4 2.18 6.83 -13.06
CA THR A 4 1.45 8.03 -12.63
C THR A 4 0.66 8.65 -13.78
N ASN A 5 1.23 8.65 -15.00
CA ASN A 5 0.52 9.09 -16.20
C ASN A 5 -0.63 8.15 -16.58
N PHE A 6 -0.43 6.84 -16.46
CA PHE A 6 -1.49 5.85 -16.64
C PHE A 6 -2.65 6.10 -15.67
N ILE A 7 -2.37 6.28 -14.38
CA ILE A 7 -3.39 6.58 -13.36
C ILE A 7 -4.14 7.87 -13.69
N ALA A 8 -3.42 8.95 -14.02
CA ALA A 8 -4.03 10.23 -14.38
C ALA A 8 -4.90 10.12 -15.65
N ALA A 9 -4.41 9.41 -16.69
CA ALA A 9 -5.13 9.16 -17.93
C ALA A 9 -6.42 8.34 -17.72
N THR A 10 -6.44 7.46 -16.72
CA THR A 10 -7.65 6.67 -16.39
C THR A 10 -8.72 7.45 -15.63
N GLY A 11 -8.35 8.60 -15.05
CA GLY A 11 -9.27 9.57 -14.47
C GLY A 11 -9.89 10.51 -15.52
N GLN A 12 -9.21 10.72 -16.65
CA GLN A 12 -9.69 11.53 -17.76
C GLN A 12 -10.42 10.67 -18.80
N LYS A 13 -11.42 11.25 -19.46
CA LYS A 13 -12.38 10.60 -20.37
C LYS A 13 -11.77 10.11 -21.71
N ALA A 14 -10.48 9.81 -21.77
CA ALA A 14 -9.71 9.74 -23.01
C ALA A 14 -9.35 8.33 -23.51
N MET A 15 -9.17 7.35 -22.62
CA MET A 15 -8.64 6.04 -23.02
C MET A 15 -9.75 5.01 -23.25
N GLN A 16 -9.74 4.37 -24.42
CA GLN A 16 -10.67 3.27 -24.70
C GLN A 16 -10.31 2.03 -23.87
N GLU A 17 -11.29 1.20 -23.53
CA GLU A 17 -11.11 0.04 -22.66
C GLU A 17 -10.03 -0.93 -23.15
N HIS A 18 -9.96 -1.17 -24.46
CA HIS A 18 -8.94 -2.02 -25.06
C HIS A 18 -7.52 -1.42 -24.94
N GLU A 19 -7.40 -0.09 -25.02
CA GLU A 19 -6.13 0.63 -24.91
C GLU A 19 -5.64 0.62 -23.45
N TYR A 20 -6.56 0.76 -22.50
CA TYR A 20 -6.29 0.64 -21.07
C TYR A 20 -5.71 -0.73 -20.71
N VAL A 21 -6.38 -1.81 -21.14
CA VAL A 21 -5.95 -3.18 -20.85
C VAL A 21 -4.58 -3.48 -21.47
N ASN A 22 -4.36 -3.08 -22.72
CA ASN A 22 -3.07 -3.25 -23.37
C ASN A 22 -1.95 -2.48 -22.65
N GLN A 23 -2.22 -1.24 -22.25
CA GLN A 23 -1.25 -0.42 -21.51
C GLN A 23 -0.98 -1.00 -20.12
N TRP A 24 -1.99 -1.53 -19.44
CA TRP A 24 -1.81 -2.20 -18.15
C TRP A 24 -0.89 -3.42 -18.27
N HIS A 25 -1.15 -4.30 -19.25
CA HIS A 25 -0.30 -5.47 -19.51
C HIS A 25 1.13 -5.10 -19.87
N ASP A 26 1.34 -4.05 -20.68
CA ASP A 26 2.67 -3.55 -21.01
C ASP A 26 3.41 -3.02 -19.77
N LEU A 27 2.71 -2.30 -18.88
CA LEU A 27 3.28 -1.82 -17.62
C LEU A 27 3.64 -2.97 -16.66
N ASP A 28 2.77 -3.96 -16.49
CA ASP A 28 3.05 -5.15 -15.67
C ASP A 28 4.26 -5.92 -16.23
N HIS A 29 4.31 -6.13 -17.54
CA HIS A 29 5.44 -6.80 -18.20
C HIS A 29 6.75 -6.02 -18.03
N GLN A 30 6.75 -4.70 -18.29
CA GLN A 30 7.94 -3.86 -18.10
C GLN A 30 8.42 -3.85 -16.65
N LEU A 31 7.50 -3.83 -15.69
CA LEU A 31 7.83 -3.85 -14.27
C LEU A 31 8.48 -5.16 -13.85
N ARG A 32 7.93 -6.30 -14.29
CA ARG A 32 8.51 -7.62 -14.01
C ARG A 32 9.88 -7.78 -14.66
N HIS A 33 10.00 -7.41 -15.93
CA HIS A 33 11.28 -7.44 -16.64
C HIS A 33 12.34 -6.57 -15.94
N TRP A 34 11.96 -5.38 -15.47
CA TRP A 34 12.85 -4.54 -14.68
C TRP A 34 13.29 -5.24 -13.40
N HIS A 35 12.35 -5.79 -12.62
CA HIS A 35 12.63 -6.47 -11.36
C HIS A 35 13.55 -7.69 -11.54
N ASP A 36 13.27 -8.51 -12.55
CA ASP A 36 14.04 -9.73 -12.83
C ASP A 36 15.46 -9.44 -13.34
N GLY A 37 15.67 -8.25 -13.92
CA GLY A 37 16.98 -7.77 -14.35
C GLY A 37 17.83 -7.11 -13.24
N LEU A 38 17.32 -7.00 -12.01
CA LEU A 38 18.05 -6.35 -10.93
C LEU A 38 19.20 -7.22 -10.38
N PRO A 39 20.33 -6.60 -9.98
CA PRO A 39 21.41 -7.33 -9.33
C PRO A 39 21.01 -7.76 -7.91
N ASP A 40 21.72 -8.75 -7.35
CA ASP A 40 21.41 -9.34 -6.03
C ASP A 40 21.38 -8.32 -4.88
N SER A 41 22.00 -7.14 -5.02
CA SER A 41 21.87 -6.05 -4.05
C SER A 41 20.44 -5.53 -3.83
N PHE A 42 19.51 -5.82 -4.75
CA PHE A 42 18.08 -5.53 -4.61
C PHE A 42 17.29 -6.69 -3.97
N ARG A 43 17.98 -7.68 -3.41
CA ARG A 43 17.40 -8.71 -2.56
C ARG A 43 17.77 -8.43 -1.10
N PRO A 44 16.90 -8.80 -0.13
CA PRO A 44 17.26 -8.76 1.27
C PRO A 44 18.54 -9.58 1.51
N THR A 45 19.56 -8.94 2.06
CA THR A 45 20.82 -9.57 2.46
C THR A 45 20.61 -10.42 3.71
N VAL A 46 19.75 -9.95 4.62
CA VAL A 46 19.35 -10.67 5.82
C VAL A 46 17.85 -10.57 5.98
N VAL A 47 17.21 -11.71 6.21
CA VAL A 47 15.81 -11.80 6.66
C VAL A 47 15.85 -12.28 8.10
N GLN A 48 15.54 -11.38 9.03
CA GLN A 48 15.52 -11.69 10.45
C GLN A 48 14.08 -11.74 10.94
N SER A 49 13.70 -12.77 11.68
CA SER A 49 12.41 -12.77 12.37
C SER A 49 12.46 -11.72 13.47
N ALA A 50 11.66 -10.66 13.33
CA ALA A 50 11.64 -9.53 14.25
C ALA A 50 11.14 -9.97 15.62
N ARG A 51 10.12 -10.85 15.65
CA ARG A 51 9.45 -11.39 16.83
C ARG A 51 8.75 -12.73 16.50
N SER A 52 8.26 -13.43 17.53
CA SER A 52 7.52 -14.70 17.41
C SER A 52 6.12 -14.58 16.77
N ASP A 53 5.75 -13.40 16.26
CA ASP A 53 4.46 -13.07 15.64
C ASP A 53 4.48 -13.22 14.10
N GLY A 54 5.58 -13.72 13.53
CA GLY A 54 5.73 -13.90 12.09
C GLY A 54 6.12 -12.63 11.34
N LEU A 55 6.50 -11.56 12.05
CA LEU A 55 7.10 -10.37 11.44
C LEU A 55 8.55 -10.62 11.05
N GLU A 56 8.94 -10.12 9.88
CA GLU A 56 10.30 -10.19 9.36
C GLU A 56 10.89 -8.79 9.18
N GLU A 57 12.20 -8.67 9.37
CA GLU A 57 13.00 -7.51 9.01
C GLU A 57 13.81 -7.87 7.77
N HIS A 58 13.60 -7.14 6.68
CA HIS A 58 14.29 -7.35 5.41
C HIS A 58 15.40 -6.33 5.24
N TRP A 59 16.62 -6.72 5.60
CA TRP A 59 17.80 -5.86 5.57
C TRP A 59 18.43 -5.86 4.18
N TYR A 60 18.72 -4.68 3.65
CA TYR A 60 19.40 -4.51 2.37
C TYR A 60 20.81 -3.98 2.58
N ALA A 61 21.76 -4.45 1.76
CA ALA A 61 23.13 -3.96 1.79
C ALA A 61 23.24 -2.44 1.51
N ARG A 62 22.27 -1.85 0.81
CA ARG A 62 22.23 -0.42 0.49
C ARG A 62 20.83 0.14 0.67
N SER A 63 20.72 1.29 1.34
CA SER A 63 19.45 1.96 1.63
C SER A 63 18.67 2.36 0.37
N MET A 64 19.38 2.71 -0.71
CA MET A 64 18.76 2.97 -2.02
C MET A 64 18.02 1.74 -2.57
N CYS A 65 18.53 0.53 -2.34
CA CYS A 65 17.90 -0.70 -2.79
C CYS A 65 16.64 -0.99 -1.97
N ALA A 66 16.70 -0.82 -0.65
CA ALA A 66 15.51 -0.91 0.22
C ALA A 66 14.41 0.06 -0.23
N SER A 67 14.75 1.34 -0.40
CA SER A 67 13.80 2.36 -0.86
C SER A 67 13.22 2.03 -2.24
N ALA A 68 14.04 1.55 -3.19
CA ALA A 68 13.57 1.14 -4.50
C ALA A 68 12.61 -0.06 -4.42
N MET A 69 12.89 -1.03 -3.55
CA MET A 69 12.03 -2.19 -3.36
C MET A 69 10.71 -1.87 -2.66
N GLN A 70 10.69 -0.93 -1.73
CA GLN A 70 9.44 -0.40 -1.17
C GLN A 70 8.57 0.24 -2.26
N HIS A 71 9.17 0.99 -3.18
CA HIS A 71 8.45 1.62 -4.31
C HIS A 71 8.00 0.60 -5.35
N TYR A 72 8.79 -0.44 -5.61
CA TYR A 72 8.36 -1.55 -6.46
C TYR A 72 7.08 -2.19 -5.93
N HIS A 73 7.04 -2.53 -4.64
CA HIS A 73 5.85 -3.11 -4.02
C HIS A 73 4.65 -2.15 -4.01
N LEU A 74 4.87 -0.86 -3.78
CA LEU A 74 3.83 0.17 -3.92
C LEU A 74 3.24 0.19 -5.34
N VAL A 75 4.09 0.11 -6.37
CA VAL A 75 3.64 0.05 -7.76
C VAL A 75 2.84 -1.23 -8.03
N CYS A 76 3.29 -2.38 -7.52
CA CYS A 76 2.54 -3.64 -7.65
C CYS A 76 1.13 -3.53 -7.06
N ILE A 77 1.00 -3.00 -5.83
CA ILE A 77 -0.31 -2.76 -5.19
C ILE A 77 -1.18 -1.87 -6.09
N THR A 78 -0.60 -0.80 -6.61
CA THR A 78 -1.31 0.16 -7.46
C THR A 78 -1.82 -0.49 -8.75
N LEU A 79 -0.98 -1.27 -9.43
CA LEU A 79 -1.36 -1.99 -10.66
C LEU A 79 -2.44 -3.04 -10.38
N LEU A 80 -2.35 -3.77 -9.28
CA LEU A 80 -3.36 -4.76 -8.88
C LEU A 80 -4.73 -4.11 -8.64
N ASN A 81 -4.76 -2.93 -8.00
CA ASN A 81 -5.99 -2.17 -7.79
C ASN A 81 -6.55 -1.58 -9.09
N CYS A 82 -5.68 -1.18 -10.03
CA CYS A 82 -6.10 -0.77 -11.36
C CYS A 82 -6.74 -1.93 -12.14
N ALA A 83 -6.18 -3.14 -12.09
CA ALA A 83 -6.71 -4.31 -12.79
C ALA A 83 -8.13 -4.70 -12.33
N ALA A 84 -8.49 -4.43 -11.08
CA ALA A 84 -9.85 -4.67 -10.57
C ALA A 84 -10.93 -3.86 -11.31
N ARG A 85 -10.55 -2.79 -12.03
CA ARG A 85 -11.47 -1.98 -12.83
C ARG A 85 -11.81 -2.58 -14.19
N GLU A 86 -11.11 -3.63 -14.63
CA GLU A 86 -11.40 -4.38 -15.85
C GLU A 86 -12.66 -5.25 -15.72
N THR A 87 -13.04 -5.61 -14.49
CA THR A 87 -14.10 -6.60 -14.24
C THR A 87 -15.47 -6.00 -13.93
N LEU A 88 -15.59 -4.68 -13.74
CA LEU A 88 -16.87 -4.02 -13.51
C LEU A 88 -17.44 -3.48 -14.84
N PRO A 89 -18.59 -3.98 -15.33
CA PRO A 89 -19.26 -3.34 -16.45
C PRO A 89 -19.64 -1.91 -16.09
N SER A 90 -19.35 -0.99 -17.01
CA SER A 90 -19.57 0.45 -16.88
C SER A 90 -21.00 0.77 -16.46
N THR A 91 -21.28 0.94 -15.17
CA THR A 91 -22.50 1.61 -14.70
C THR A 91 -22.15 2.47 -13.49
N THR A 92 -22.31 3.77 -13.70
CA THR A 92 -22.11 4.90 -12.77
C THR A 92 -20.67 5.16 -12.32
N ARG A 93 -19.98 6.09 -12.98
CA ARG A 93 -18.84 6.77 -12.35
C ARG A 93 -18.90 8.29 -12.52
N SER A 94 -18.83 8.93 -11.36
CA SER A 94 -18.91 10.36 -11.07
C SER A 94 -18.09 11.22 -12.02
N ARG A 95 -18.67 12.36 -12.43
CA ARG A 95 -18.31 13.09 -13.65
C ARG A 95 -17.10 14.03 -13.52
N ASN A 96 -16.53 14.27 -12.34
CA ASN A 96 -15.48 15.28 -12.16
C ASN A 96 -14.41 14.81 -11.16
N GLY A 97 -13.18 14.58 -11.61
CA GLY A 97 -12.02 14.42 -10.74
C GLY A 97 -10.80 13.81 -11.45
N THR A 98 -9.67 14.51 -11.43
CA THR A 98 -8.35 13.94 -11.70
C THR A 98 -8.10 12.84 -10.67
N MET A 99 -7.82 11.60 -11.11
CA MET A 99 -7.56 10.50 -10.16
C MET A 99 -6.10 10.55 -9.71
N ASP A 100 -5.90 10.75 -8.42
CA ASP A 100 -4.59 10.70 -7.79
C ASP A 100 -4.22 9.24 -7.43
N LEU A 101 -2.92 8.96 -7.30
CA LEU A 101 -2.39 7.68 -6.82
C LEU A 101 -3.05 7.27 -5.50
N ASP A 102 -3.25 8.25 -4.61
CA ASP A 102 -3.92 8.05 -3.33
C ASP A 102 -5.36 7.58 -3.51
N THR A 103 -6.07 8.08 -4.52
CA THR A 103 -7.46 7.66 -4.81
C THR A 103 -7.54 6.22 -5.33
N VAL A 104 -6.55 5.78 -6.10
CA VAL A 104 -6.47 4.40 -6.62
C VAL A 104 -6.17 3.41 -5.49
N VAL A 105 -5.26 3.77 -4.59
CA VAL A 105 -4.90 2.93 -3.45
C VAL A 105 -5.99 2.94 -2.38
N SER A 106 -6.68 4.08 -2.18
CA SER A 106 -7.77 4.23 -1.20
C SER A 106 -9.12 3.70 -1.68
N GLY A 107 -9.18 3.11 -2.88
CA GLY A 107 -10.41 2.81 -3.62
C GLY A 107 -11.59 2.48 -2.71
N SER A 108 -12.59 3.37 -2.69
CA SER A 108 -13.83 3.21 -1.93
C SER A 108 -14.45 1.86 -2.27
N ARG A 109 -14.22 0.85 -1.43
CA ARG A 109 -14.84 -0.48 -1.53
C ARG A 109 -16.32 -0.27 -1.21
N SER A 110 -17.16 -0.17 -2.24
CA SER A 110 -18.61 -0.20 -2.02
C SER A 110 -18.94 -1.51 -1.32
N SER A 111 -19.53 -1.42 -0.13
CA SER A 111 -19.71 -2.52 0.83
C SER A 111 -20.78 -3.55 0.40
N ALA A 112 -20.98 -3.74 -0.90
CA ALA A 112 -22.08 -4.52 -1.45
C ALA A 112 -21.69 -5.34 -2.69
N GLU A 113 -20.52 -6.00 -2.69
CA GLU A 113 -20.24 -7.05 -3.69
C GLU A 113 -19.51 -8.24 -3.02
N MET A 114 -20.29 -9.27 -2.66
CA MET A 114 -19.82 -10.63 -2.33
C MET A 114 -19.62 -11.43 -3.63
N PRO A 115 -18.80 -12.50 -3.60
CA PRO A 115 -17.57 -12.61 -4.37
C PRO A 115 -17.82 -13.31 -5.70
N LEU A 116 -17.45 -12.65 -6.80
CA LEU A 116 -17.30 -13.33 -8.07
C LEU A 116 -15.82 -13.28 -8.49
N ASN A 117 -15.21 -14.47 -8.48
CA ASN A 117 -14.02 -14.89 -9.23
C ASN A 117 -12.74 -15.08 -8.39
N SER A 118 -12.15 -16.27 -8.49
CA SER A 118 -10.84 -16.65 -7.90
C SER A 118 -9.75 -15.63 -8.20
N ILE A 119 -9.80 -15.02 -9.39
CA ILE A 119 -8.88 -13.99 -9.85
C ILE A 119 -8.89 -12.75 -8.93
N ALA A 120 -10.06 -12.33 -8.42
CA ALA A 120 -10.14 -11.18 -7.51
C ALA A 120 -9.51 -11.49 -6.15
N ALA A 121 -9.76 -12.69 -5.61
CA ALA A 121 -9.14 -13.17 -4.38
C ALA A 121 -7.62 -13.36 -4.52
N GLU A 122 -7.16 -13.91 -5.65
CA GLU A 122 -5.73 -14.03 -5.97
C GLU A 122 -5.03 -12.67 -6.02
N ARG A 123 -5.69 -11.65 -6.60
CA ARG A 123 -5.17 -10.28 -6.64
C ARG A 123 -5.11 -9.65 -5.26
N GLU A 124 -6.16 -9.81 -4.44
CA GLU A 124 -6.18 -9.31 -3.07
C GLU A 124 -5.06 -9.95 -2.24
N GLN A 125 -4.89 -11.26 -2.36
CA GLN A 125 -3.79 -11.98 -1.71
C GLN A 125 -2.40 -11.51 -2.19
N ALA A 126 -2.25 -11.22 -3.49
CA ALA A 126 -1.03 -10.66 -4.04
C ALA A 126 -0.75 -9.25 -3.49
N ALA A 127 -1.78 -8.40 -3.39
CA ALA A 127 -1.65 -7.06 -2.81
C ALA A 127 -1.25 -7.12 -1.32
N VAL A 128 -1.86 -8.03 -0.54
CA VAL A 128 -1.49 -8.31 0.85
C VAL A 128 -0.03 -8.73 0.94
N LYS A 129 0.44 -9.63 0.06
CA LYS A 129 1.86 -10.04 0.03
C LYS A 129 2.78 -8.83 -0.17
N HIS A 130 2.50 -7.98 -1.16
CA HIS A 130 3.31 -6.78 -1.41
C HIS A 130 3.26 -5.77 -0.25
N ALA A 131 2.10 -5.59 0.37
CA ALA A 131 1.97 -4.72 1.54
C ALA A 131 2.82 -5.22 2.72
N LYS A 132 2.84 -6.53 2.98
CA LYS A 132 3.70 -7.13 4.02
C LYS A 132 5.18 -6.87 3.73
N GLN A 133 5.62 -7.03 2.47
CA GLN A 133 7.01 -6.74 2.09
C GLN A 133 7.39 -5.28 2.39
N ILE A 134 6.53 -4.31 2.09
CA ILE A 134 6.80 -2.89 2.41
C ILE A 134 7.08 -2.73 3.91
N VAL A 135 6.24 -3.32 4.76
CA VAL A 135 6.39 -3.22 6.21
C VAL A 135 7.66 -3.91 6.68
N PHE A 136 7.99 -5.09 6.15
CA PHE A 136 9.21 -5.83 6.50
C PHE A 136 10.50 -5.10 6.12
N ILE A 137 10.51 -4.44 4.95
CA ILE A 137 11.64 -3.60 4.54
C ILE A 137 11.79 -2.41 5.48
N ASP A 138 10.68 -1.79 5.89
CA ASP A 138 10.72 -0.64 6.80
C ASP A 138 11.15 -1.02 8.22
N LEU A 139 10.77 -2.22 8.70
CA LEU A 139 11.14 -2.72 10.02
C LEU A 139 12.65 -2.89 10.19
N ALA A 140 13.36 -3.22 9.12
CA ALA A 140 14.82 -3.27 9.11
C ALA A 140 15.47 -1.89 9.35
N ARG A 141 14.68 -0.80 9.43
CA ARG A 141 15.14 0.56 9.73
C ARG A 141 16.38 0.94 8.93
N ALA A 142 16.22 0.93 7.61
CA ALA A 142 17.25 1.45 6.70
C ALA A 142 17.64 2.90 7.07
N ASP A 143 18.73 3.39 6.50
CA ASP A 143 19.21 4.77 6.68
C ASP A 143 18.10 5.82 6.57
N GLU A 144 18.29 6.96 7.24
CA GLU A 144 17.33 8.05 7.32
C GLU A 144 16.76 8.45 5.95
N ALA A 145 17.61 8.54 4.92
CA ALA A 145 17.18 8.91 3.58
C ALA A 145 16.16 7.90 3.00
N ALA A 146 16.33 6.60 3.25
CA ALA A 146 15.40 5.58 2.77
C ALA A 146 14.07 5.60 3.54
N ARG A 147 14.10 5.85 4.85
CA ARG A 147 12.89 5.90 5.67
C ARG A 147 11.97 7.06 5.29
N ILE A 148 12.52 8.21 4.93
CA ILE A 148 11.71 9.34 4.43
C ILE A 148 10.87 8.93 3.20
N HIS A 149 11.46 8.12 2.33
CA HIS A 149 10.79 7.62 1.13
C HIS A 149 9.75 6.52 1.42
N ALA A 150 9.70 5.98 2.64
CA ALA A 150 8.75 4.93 3.01
C ALA A 150 7.35 5.44 3.37
N VAL A 151 7.13 6.76 3.53
CA VAL A 151 5.83 7.34 3.93
C VAL A 151 4.68 6.89 3.03
N GLN A 152 4.83 7.04 1.72
CA GLN A 152 3.79 6.64 0.76
C GLN A 152 3.60 5.11 0.71
N PRO A 153 4.68 4.29 0.59
CA PRO A 153 4.56 2.84 0.68
C PRO A 153 3.86 2.36 1.96
N LEU A 154 4.23 2.87 3.14
CA LEU A 154 3.64 2.48 4.42
C LEU A 154 2.17 2.82 4.50
N TRP A 155 1.78 4.00 4.02
CA TRP A 155 0.39 4.37 3.92
C TRP A 155 -0.39 3.41 3.02
N ALA A 156 0.14 3.08 1.84
CA ALA A 156 -0.50 2.13 0.94
C ALA A 156 -0.62 0.73 1.56
N ALA A 157 0.41 0.27 2.27
CA ALA A 157 0.37 -0.97 3.02
C ALA A 157 -0.72 -0.94 4.11
N GLY A 158 -0.93 0.21 4.76
CA GLY A 158 -1.96 0.40 5.78
C GLY A 158 -3.38 0.33 5.23
N MET A 159 -3.60 0.85 4.02
CA MET A 159 -4.89 0.72 3.33
C MET A 159 -5.25 -0.75 3.05
N ILE A 160 -4.25 -1.57 2.72
CA ILE A 160 -4.44 -3.00 2.43
C ILE A 160 -4.54 -3.83 3.71
N LEU A 161 -3.53 -3.77 4.58
CA LEU A 161 -3.39 -4.65 5.76
C LEU A 161 -4.28 -4.24 6.93
N GLY A 162 -4.65 -2.96 7.00
CA GLY A 162 -5.52 -2.43 8.04
C GLY A 162 -7.01 -2.48 7.68
N SER A 163 -7.38 -3.01 6.51
CA SER A 163 -8.80 -3.15 6.14
C SER A 163 -9.52 -4.12 7.09
N PRO A 164 -10.78 -3.84 7.46
CA PRO A 164 -11.59 -4.80 8.22
C PRO A 164 -11.90 -6.05 7.39
N ASP A 165 -12.13 -7.16 8.07
CA ASP A 165 -12.51 -8.43 7.46
C ASP A 165 -13.96 -8.41 6.95
N VAL A 166 -14.33 -9.49 6.24
CA VAL A 166 -15.69 -9.71 5.75
C VAL A 166 -16.66 -9.77 6.94
N GLY A 167 -17.41 -8.69 7.16
CA GLY A 167 -18.28 -8.50 8.32
C GLY A 167 -18.05 -7.19 9.09
N GLY A 168 -17.00 -6.44 8.73
CA GLY A 168 -16.67 -5.15 9.35
C GLY A 168 -15.90 -5.27 10.67
N GLU A 169 -15.66 -6.49 11.13
CA GLU A 169 -14.80 -6.76 12.29
C GLU A 169 -13.32 -6.65 11.89
N VAL A 170 -12.48 -6.20 12.83
CA VAL A 170 -11.04 -6.06 12.62
C VAL A 170 -10.37 -7.27 13.27
N SER A 171 -9.74 -8.13 12.49
CA SER A 171 -8.92 -9.22 13.04
C SER A 171 -7.77 -8.71 13.89
N ILE A 172 -7.29 -9.58 14.77
CA ILE A 172 -6.08 -9.36 15.57
C ILE A 172 -4.88 -9.06 14.65
N GLU A 173 -4.77 -9.75 13.52
CA GLU A 173 -3.71 -9.51 12.53
C GLU A 173 -3.84 -8.10 11.92
N ALA A 174 -5.03 -7.70 11.46
CA ALA A 174 -5.24 -6.35 10.92
C ALA A 174 -4.93 -5.27 11.96
N GLN A 175 -5.34 -5.45 13.22
CA GLN A 175 -5.04 -4.54 14.31
C GLN A 175 -3.53 -4.41 14.57
N MET A 176 -2.80 -5.54 14.57
CA MET A 176 -1.34 -5.55 14.69
C MET A 176 -0.68 -4.74 13.55
N TRP A 177 -1.13 -4.92 12.31
CA TRP A 177 -0.62 -4.14 11.17
C TRP A 177 -0.90 -2.65 11.30
N ARG A 178 -2.09 -2.26 11.76
CA ARG A 178 -2.45 -0.85 12.01
C ARG A 178 -1.49 -0.21 13.00
N GLU A 179 -1.28 -0.84 14.16
CA GLU A 179 -0.37 -0.34 15.19
C GLU A 179 1.07 -0.22 14.69
N LEU A 180 1.51 -1.23 13.94
CA LEU A 180 2.86 -1.28 13.38
C LEU A 180 3.11 -0.14 12.40
N ILE A 181 2.18 0.09 11.47
CA ILE A 181 2.30 1.11 10.43
C ILE A 181 2.20 2.51 11.03
N VAL A 182 1.27 2.74 11.96
CA VAL A 182 1.16 4.03 12.69
C VAL A 182 2.43 4.32 13.46
N ARG A 183 3.01 3.31 14.15
CA ARG A 183 4.28 3.46 14.87
C ARG A 183 5.43 3.83 13.93
N GLN A 184 5.49 3.24 12.74
CA GLN A 184 6.56 3.53 11.78
C GLN A 184 6.42 4.93 11.18
N LEU A 185 5.22 5.32 10.74
CA LEU A 185 4.94 6.66 10.24
C LEU A 185 5.26 7.72 11.31
N ARG A 186 4.71 7.61 12.53
CA ARG A 186 5.05 8.53 13.62
C ARG A 186 6.54 8.55 13.95
N GLY A 187 7.22 7.41 13.83
CA GLY A 187 8.67 7.32 13.97
C GLY A 187 9.43 8.10 12.92
N ILE A 188 8.96 8.14 11.67
CA ILE A 188 9.56 8.94 10.59
C ILE A 188 9.53 10.43 10.95
N GLU A 189 8.38 10.96 11.37
CA GLU A 189 8.26 12.37 11.73
C GLU A 189 9.04 12.71 13.00
N ARG A 190 8.96 11.88 14.03
CA ARG A 190 9.67 12.10 15.30
C ARG A 190 11.20 12.05 15.11
N ASP A 191 11.70 11.05 14.38
CA ASP A 191 13.14 10.80 14.30
C ASP A 191 13.82 11.72 13.26
N MET A 192 13.12 12.09 12.17
CA MET A 192 13.73 12.79 11.02
C MET A 192 13.11 14.16 10.73
N GLY A 193 12.05 14.56 11.44
CA GLY A 193 11.33 15.80 11.17
C GLY A 193 10.57 15.81 9.84
N TRP A 194 10.43 14.67 9.18
CA TRP A 194 9.73 14.56 7.91
C TRP A 194 8.24 14.37 8.12
N ALA A 195 7.43 15.26 7.54
CA ALA A 195 5.98 15.22 7.70
C ALA A 195 5.42 13.86 7.26
N SER A 196 4.69 13.19 8.15
CA SER A 196 4.02 11.91 7.89
C SER A 196 2.74 11.71 8.69
N GLU A 197 2.47 12.52 9.71
CA GLU A 197 1.25 12.45 10.53
C GLU A 197 -0.02 12.63 9.67
N TYR A 198 0.05 13.35 8.56
CA TYR A 198 -1.08 13.48 7.64
C TYR A 198 -1.53 12.12 7.07
N ARG A 199 -0.59 11.20 6.77
CA ARG A 199 -0.92 9.83 6.34
C ARG A 199 -1.49 9.00 7.48
N VAL A 200 -1.04 9.23 8.71
CA VAL A 200 -1.62 8.58 9.90
C VAL A 200 -3.10 8.99 10.03
N LYS A 201 -3.41 10.27 9.92
CA LYS A 201 -4.78 10.79 9.98
C LYS A 201 -5.68 10.20 8.89
N GLU A 202 -5.17 10.11 7.66
CA GLU A 202 -5.89 9.47 6.57
C GLU A 202 -6.17 7.99 6.83
N LEU A 203 -5.19 7.24 7.35
CA LEU A 203 -5.38 5.83 7.72
C LEU A 203 -6.42 5.67 8.82
N LEU A 204 -6.31 6.45 9.90
CA LEU A 204 -7.29 6.42 11.00
C LEU A 204 -8.70 6.73 10.50
N SER A 205 -8.84 7.73 9.64
CA SER A 205 -10.10 8.07 8.99
C SER A 205 -10.62 6.91 8.13
N ALA A 206 -9.78 6.31 7.30
CA ALA A 206 -10.14 5.19 6.44
C ALA A 206 -10.55 3.93 7.25
N TRP A 207 -9.93 3.72 8.40
CA TRP A 207 -10.24 2.63 9.32
C TRP A 207 -11.44 2.91 10.24
N GLY A 208 -12.04 4.10 10.16
CA GLY A 208 -13.18 4.49 11.00
C GLY A 208 -12.83 4.78 12.46
N VAL A 209 -11.55 4.98 12.78
CA VAL A 209 -11.08 5.33 14.13
C VAL A 209 -11.29 6.82 14.34
N ARG A 210 -12.22 7.19 15.23
CA ARG A 210 -12.48 8.60 15.57
C ARG A 210 -11.33 9.13 16.44
N GLU A 211 -10.69 10.22 16.02
CA GLU A 211 -9.74 10.95 16.87
C GLU A 211 -10.48 11.43 18.14
N GLY A 212 -10.25 10.76 19.28
CA GLY A 212 -10.84 11.17 20.56
C GLY A 212 -11.08 10.11 21.64
N SER A 213 -10.74 8.83 21.44
CA SER A 213 -10.90 7.80 22.48
C SER A 213 -9.72 7.66 23.45
N GLU A 214 -8.58 8.33 23.23
CA GLU A 214 -7.37 8.19 24.08
C GLU A 214 -7.25 9.23 25.20
N THR A 215 -8.19 10.17 25.38
CA THR A 215 -8.04 11.27 26.37
C THR A 215 -8.86 11.14 27.66
N LYS A 216 -9.23 9.93 28.12
CA LYS A 216 -9.96 9.78 29.40
C LYS A 216 -9.44 8.79 30.44
N GLU A 217 -8.42 7.97 30.16
CA GLU A 217 -7.90 7.03 31.19
C GLU A 217 -6.62 7.45 31.92
N SER A 218 -5.98 8.56 31.55
CA SER A 218 -4.78 9.06 32.28
C SER A 218 -5.09 10.09 33.37
N ILE A 219 -6.36 10.32 33.72
CA ILE A 219 -6.76 11.12 34.89
C ILE A 219 -7.68 10.28 35.79
N ARG A 220 -7.24 9.08 36.16
CA ARG A 220 -7.70 8.37 37.36
C ARG A 220 -6.85 7.12 37.60
N SER A 221 -5.68 7.31 38.21
CA SER A 221 -5.09 6.43 39.24
C SER A 221 -3.87 7.11 39.83
#